data_AF-A0AAV5TBD9-F1
#
_entry.id   AF-A0AAV5TBD9-F1
#
_cell.length_a   1.000
_cell.length_b   1.000
_cell.length_c   1.000
_cell.angle_alpha   90.00
_cell.angle_beta   90.00
_cell.angle_gamma   90.00
#
_symmetry.space_group_name_H-M   'P 1'
#
loop_
_entity.id
_entity.type
_entity.pdbx_description
1 polymer ?
#
loop_
_entity_poly.entity_id
_entity_poly.type
_entity_poly.pdbx_seq_one_letter_code
_entity_poly.pdbx_strand_id
1 'polypeptide(L)'
;EKESGCRPSGCNDDSGEMRCGYFQITQDYYQACGQPGKKASDTVETAWRRCAEYYTCSSTCVQAYVAKYKSNCPDKDACEQMARIHNGGPQGCSSSQTTPYWINVAQCVRLNQCNSIMSP
;
A
#
# COMPACT_ATOMS: atom_id res chain seq x y z
N GLU A 1 1.61 -10.68 4.13
CA GLU A 1 1.34 -11.69 5.17
C GLU A 1 0.50 -11.25 6.35
N LYS A 2 0.48 -10.00 6.86
CA LYS A 2 -0.44 -9.72 7.99
C LYS A 2 -1.83 -9.20 7.62
N GLU A 3 -2.00 -8.64 6.44
CA GLU A 3 -3.33 -8.22 6.02
C GLU A 3 -4.13 -9.31 5.32
N SER A 4 -3.44 -10.40 4.97
CA SER A 4 -4.02 -11.47 4.16
C SER A 4 -3.22 -12.78 4.06
N GLY A 5 -2.06 -12.91 4.71
CA GLY A 5 -1.19 -14.08 4.52
C GLY A 5 -0.45 -14.13 3.17
N CYS A 6 -0.19 -12.98 2.51
CA CYS A 6 0.31 -12.96 1.12
C CYS A 6 -0.65 -13.67 0.15
N ARG A 7 -1.92 -13.69 0.52
CA ARG A 7 -3.04 -14.08 -0.32
C ARG A 7 -3.91 -12.84 -0.53
N PRO A 8 -4.89 -12.86 -1.41
CA PRO A 8 -5.92 -11.83 -1.39
C PRO A 8 -6.81 -12.08 -0.14
N SER A 9 -7.05 -11.08 0.72
CA SER A 9 -7.95 -11.22 1.89
C SER A 9 -9.37 -10.78 1.62
N GLY A 10 -9.71 -10.41 0.38
CA GLY A 10 -10.98 -9.76 0.12
C GLY A 10 -11.02 -8.36 0.73
N CYS A 11 -12.23 -7.81 0.81
CA CYS A 11 -12.47 -6.50 1.40
C CYS A 11 -13.05 -6.63 2.81
N ASN A 12 -12.42 -5.95 3.77
CA ASN A 12 -12.85 -5.89 5.16
C ASN A 12 -13.50 -4.53 5.46
N ASP A 13 -14.66 -4.56 6.11
CA ASP A 13 -15.46 -3.36 6.44
C ASP A 13 -15.44 -3.02 7.96
N ASP A 14 -14.75 -3.82 8.76
CA ASP A 14 -14.82 -3.81 10.24
C ASP A 14 -14.26 -2.54 10.91
N SER A 15 -13.70 -1.59 10.16
CA SER A 15 -13.01 -0.40 10.71
C SER A 15 -13.62 0.95 10.32
N GLY A 16 -14.79 0.95 9.65
CA GLY A 16 -15.46 2.17 9.18
C GLY A 16 -14.84 2.78 7.91
N GLU A 17 -13.68 2.29 7.47
CA GLU A 17 -13.09 2.57 6.17
C GLU A 17 -12.75 1.23 5.49
N MET A 18 -13.42 0.94 4.37
CA MET A 18 -13.27 -0.33 3.67
C MET A 18 -11.87 -0.50 3.08
N ARG A 19 -11.27 -1.67 3.31
CA ARG A 19 -9.92 -1.99 2.85
C ARG A 19 -9.85 -3.33 2.14
N CYS A 20 -9.11 -3.42 1.03
CA CYS A 20 -9.13 -4.63 0.19
C CYS A 20 -7.74 -5.23 -0.07
N GLY A 21 -7.73 -6.55 -0.23
CA GLY A 21 -6.67 -7.30 -0.88
C GLY A 21 -5.31 -7.33 -0.17
N TYR A 22 -4.24 -7.53 -0.94
CA TYR A 22 -2.90 -7.87 -0.45
C TYR A 22 -2.30 -6.87 0.54
N PHE A 23 -2.68 -5.61 0.41
CA PHE A 23 -2.12 -4.47 1.14
C PHE A 23 -3.22 -3.57 1.74
N GLN A 24 -4.45 -4.10 1.93
CA GLN A 24 -5.62 -3.41 2.53
C GLN A 24 -5.70 -1.96 2.07
N ILE A 25 -5.60 -1.80 0.75
CA ILE A 25 -5.66 -0.50 0.08
C ILE A 25 -7.09 -0.02 0.22
N THR A 26 -7.27 1.25 0.60
CA THR A 26 -8.57 1.93 0.61
C THR A 26 -8.83 2.55 -0.76
N GLN A 27 -10.09 2.92 -1.06
CA GLN A 27 -10.41 3.54 -2.35
C GLN A 27 -9.64 4.86 -2.55
N ASP A 28 -9.49 5.67 -1.50
CA ASP A 28 -8.77 6.93 -1.54
C ASP A 28 -7.27 6.73 -1.77
N TYR A 29 -6.68 5.70 -1.15
CA TYR A 29 -5.30 5.29 -1.42
C TYR A 29 -5.12 4.93 -2.91
N TYR A 30 -6.06 4.17 -3.47
CA TYR A 30 -6.03 3.79 -4.88
C TYR A 30 -6.16 4.98 -5.84
N GLN A 31 -7.02 5.95 -5.50
CA GLN A 31 -7.11 7.20 -6.25
C GLN A 31 -5.79 7.98 -6.18
N ALA A 32 -5.19 8.07 -4.99
CA ALA A 32 -3.96 8.81 -4.77
C ALA A 32 -2.73 8.19 -5.45
N CYS A 33 -2.73 6.86 -5.66
CA CYS A 33 -1.69 6.13 -6.38
C CYS A 33 -1.85 6.13 -7.92
N GLY A 34 -2.84 6.85 -8.45
CA GLY A 34 -3.02 7.00 -9.90
C GLY A 34 -3.91 5.94 -10.56
N GLN A 35 -4.63 5.15 -9.76
CA GLN A 35 -5.64 4.20 -10.25
C GLN A 35 -5.11 3.16 -11.28
N PRO A 36 -4.00 2.45 -11.00
CA PRO A 36 -3.42 1.49 -11.93
C PRO A 36 -4.43 0.40 -12.31
N GLY A 37 -4.39 -0.04 -13.57
CA GLY A 37 -5.26 -1.10 -14.09
C GLY A 37 -6.74 -0.71 -14.26
N LYS A 38 -7.11 0.56 -14.03
CA LYS A 38 -8.46 1.08 -14.31
C LYS A 38 -8.69 1.19 -15.81
N LYS A 39 -9.82 0.67 -16.29
CA LYS A 39 -10.31 0.83 -17.66
C LYS A 39 -11.30 2.00 -17.74
N ALA A 40 -11.51 2.51 -18.95
CA ALA A 40 -12.46 3.62 -19.18
C ALA A 40 -13.89 3.28 -18.72
N SER A 41 -14.30 2.02 -18.87
CA SER A 41 -15.61 1.52 -18.46
C SER A 41 -15.73 1.21 -16.96
N ASP A 42 -14.62 1.19 -16.21
CA ASP A 42 -14.68 0.86 -14.79
C ASP A 42 -15.08 2.10 -13.96
N THR A 43 -15.89 1.88 -12.91
CA THR A 43 -15.95 2.81 -11.78
C THR A 43 -14.64 2.75 -11.01
N VAL A 44 -14.36 3.77 -10.18
CA VAL A 44 -13.18 3.74 -9.30
C VAL A 44 -13.24 2.55 -8.35
N GLU A 45 -14.41 2.29 -7.76
CA GLU A 45 -14.60 1.21 -6.80
C GLU A 45 -14.30 -0.17 -7.42
N THR A 46 -14.86 -0.46 -8.59
CA THR A 46 -14.62 -1.74 -9.28
C THR A 46 -13.15 -1.93 -9.64
N ALA A 47 -12.50 -0.87 -10.13
CA ALA A 47 -11.09 -0.92 -10.48
C ALA A 47 -10.19 -1.09 -9.24
N TRP A 48 -10.51 -0.36 -8.17
CA TRP A 48 -9.82 -0.45 -6.88
C TRP A 48 -9.88 -1.87 -6.31
N ARG A 49 -11.08 -2.44 -6.14
CA ARG A 49 -11.25 -3.79 -5.59
C ARG A 49 -10.48 -4.81 -6.41
N ARG A 50 -10.60 -4.78 -7.74
CA ARG A 50 -9.84 -5.68 -8.64
C ARG A 50 -8.33 -5.51 -8.50
N CYS A 51 -7.85 -4.27 -8.42
CA CYS A 51 -6.43 -3.98 -8.28
C CYS A 51 -5.87 -4.45 -6.94
N ALA A 52 -6.62 -4.22 -5.86
CA ALA A 52 -6.25 -4.61 -4.51
C ALA A 52 -6.08 -6.14 -4.37
N GLU A 53 -6.94 -6.92 -5.04
CA GLU A 53 -6.86 -8.39 -5.08
C GLU A 53 -5.81 -8.93 -6.06
N TYR A 54 -5.11 -8.09 -6.82
CA TYR A 54 -4.07 -8.53 -7.77
C TYR A 54 -2.70 -8.03 -7.34
N TYR A 55 -1.80 -8.96 -7.02
CA TYR A 55 -0.50 -8.64 -6.42
C TYR A 55 0.30 -7.60 -7.22
N THR A 56 0.41 -7.76 -8.54
CA THR A 56 1.16 -6.81 -9.37
C THR A 56 0.53 -5.42 -9.37
N CYS A 57 -0.80 -5.33 -9.51
CA CYS A 57 -1.49 -4.03 -9.55
C CYS A 57 -1.41 -3.31 -8.19
N SER A 58 -1.67 -4.05 -7.12
CA SER A 58 -1.61 -3.51 -5.76
C SER A 58 -0.18 -3.10 -5.37
N SER A 59 0.84 -3.86 -5.78
CA SER A 59 2.25 -3.49 -5.59
C SER A 59 2.59 -2.19 -6.34
N THR A 60 2.19 -2.05 -7.60
CA THR A 60 2.37 -0.80 -8.36
C THR A 60 1.67 0.38 -7.69
N CYS A 61 0.48 0.18 -7.14
CA CYS A 61 -0.23 1.22 -6.40
C CYS A 61 0.54 1.65 -5.14
N VAL A 62 1.03 0.71 -4.33
CA VAL A 62 1.84 1.03 -3.13
C VAL A 62 3.10 1.81 -3.51
N GLN A 63 3.80 1.38 -4.57
CA GLN A 63 4.99 2.07 -5.09
C GLN A 63 4.69 3.51 -5.50
N ALA A 64 3.64 3.72 -6.28
CA ALA A 64 3.26 5.04 -6.77
C ALA A 64 2.85 5.96 -5.61
N TYR A 65 2.10 5.44 -4.64
CA TYR A 65 1.71 6.19 -3.45
C TYR A 65 2.92 6.58 -2.59
N VAL A 66 3.84 5.65 -2.34
CA VAL A 66 5.07 5.93 -1.58
C VAL A 66 5.95 6.93 -2.32
N ALA A 67 6.13 6.77 -3.63
CA ALA A 67 6.89 7.71 -4.45
C ALA A 67 6.32 9.13 -4.38
N LYS A 68 4.99 9.27 -4.30
CA LYS A 68 4.29 10.55 -4.16
C LYS A 68 4.56 11.24 -2.82
N TYR A 69 4.71 10.50 -1.73
CA TYR A 69 4.78 11.06 -0.38
C TYR A 69 6.14 10.88 0.33
N LYS A 70 7.11 10.17 -0.26
CA LYS A 70 8.42 9.90 0.36
C LYS A 70 9.20 11.16 0.76
N SER A 71 8.98 12.29 0.09
CA SER A 71 9.57 13.58 0.45
C SER A 71 9.14 14.08 1.84
N ASN A 72 8.01 13.61 2.37
CA ASN A 72 7.55 13.91 3.72
C ASN A 72 8.25 13.04 4.79
N CYS A 73 9.18 12.20 4.37
CA CYS A 73 9.90 11.25 5.22
C CYS A 73 11.42 11.25 4.94
N PRO A 74 12.09 12.42 4.94
CA PRO A 74 13.44 12.56 4.40
C PRO A 74 14.50 11.79 5.21
N ASP A 75 14.31 11.64 6.52
CA ASP A 75 15.33 11.10 7.44
C ASP A 75 15.31 9.57 7.58
N LYS A 76 14.49 8.88 6.78
CA LYS A 76 14.27 7.43 6.87
C LYS A 76 14.78 6.73 5.61
N ASP A 77 15.24 5.48 5.76
CA ASP A 77 15.57 4.67 4.59
C ASP A 77 14.32 4.33 3.77
N ALA A 78 14.51 3.89 2.52
CA ALA A 78 13.41 3.64 1.59
C ALA A 78 12.39 2.60 2.11
N CYS A 79 12.86 1.63 2.89
CA CYS A 79 12.05 0.57 3.46
C CYS A 79 11.17 1.15 4.60
N GLU A 80 11.74 1.94 5.50
CA GLU A 80 11.00 2.63 6.56
C GLU A 80 10.05 3.69 5.99
N GLN A 81 10.45 4.45 4.96
CA GLN A 81 9.58 5.39 4.25
C GLN A 81 8.33 4.69 3.72
N MET A 82 8.52 3.60 2.97
CA MET A 82 7.44 2.82 2.37
C MET A 82 6.42 2.38 3.42
N ALA A 83 6.89 1.81 4.53
CA ALA A 83 6.02 1.25 5.54
C ALA A 83 5.24 2.30 6.33
N ARG A 84 5.92 3.39 6.72
CA ARG A 84 5.28 4.46 7.47
C ARG A 84 4.28 5.20 6.62
N ILE A 85 4.60 5.46 5.35
CA ILE A 85 3.68 6.12 4.40
C ILE A 85 2.51 5.21 4.02
N HIS A 86 2.75 3.92 3.82
CA HIS A 86 1.68 2.99 3.50
C HIS A 86 0.67 2.85 4.67
N ASN A 87 1.16 2.77 5.91
CA ASN A 87 0.30 2.63 7.08
C ASN A 87 -0.35 3.93 7.55
N GLY A 88 0.40 5.03 7.55
CA GLY A 88 0.01 6.31 8.14
C GLY A 88 -0.34 7.38 7.12
N GLY A 89 -0.38 7.05 5.83
CA GLY A 89 -0.63 8.01 4.76
C GLY A 89 0.49 9.05 4.60
N PRO A 90 0.18 10.23 4.05
CA PRO A 90 1.20 11.23 3.67
C PRO A 90 2.08 11.74 4.81
N GLN A 91 1.60 11.63 6.06
CA GLN A 91 2.30 12.09 7.28
C GLN A 91 2.70 10.93 8.19
N GLY A 92 2.69 9.69 7.70
CA GLY A 92 2.99 8.52 8.51
C GLY A 92 4.37 8.55 9.16
N CYS A 93 5.32 9.29 8.58
CA CYS A 93 6.65 9.46 9.14
C CYS A 93 6.75 10.39 10.36
N SER A 94 5.68 11.09 10.70
CA SER A 94 5.59 11.89 11.92
C SER A 94 4.87 11.14 13.05
N SER A 95 4.28 9.97 12.78
CA SER A 95 3.52 9.18 13.76
C SER A 95 4.30 7.98 14.27
N SER A 96 4.44 7.84 15.60
CA SER A 96 5.05 6.66 16.23
C SER A 96 4.17 5.40 16.14
N GLN A 97 2.89 5.55 15.79
CA GLN A 97 1.92 4.45 15.71
C GLN A 97 2.16 3.51 14.50
N THR A 98 2.97 3.94 13.52
CA THR A 98 3.24 3.17 12.29
C THR A 98 4.32 2.09 12.45
N THR A 99 5.08 2.11 13.56
CA THR A 99 6.26 1.25 13.78
C THR A 99 5.93 -0.25 13.92
N PRO A 100 4.87 -0.67 14.63
CA PRO A 100 4.54 -2.10 14.75
C PRO A 100 4.01 -2.73 13.44
N TYR A 101 3.37 -1.93 12.58
CA TYR A 101 2.90 -2.38 11.26
C TYR A 101 4.08 -2.66 10.32
N TRP A 102 5.12 -1.82 10.37
CA TRP A 102 6.37 -1.95 9.62
C TRP A 102 7.09 -3.29 9.84
N ILE A 103 7.30 -3.69 11.10
CA ILE A 103 8.01 -4.93 11.46
C ILE A 103 7.33 -6.19 10.89
N ASN A 104 6.02 -6.09 10.61
CA ASN A 104 5.19 -7.20 10.11
C ASN A 104 5.02 -7.20 8.58
N VAL A 105 4.93 -6.05 7.91
CA VAL A 105 4.92 -5.99 6.42
C VAL A 105 6.30 -6.32 5.85
N ALA A 106 7.38 -5.87 6.50
CA ALA A 106 8.76 -6.20 6.14
C ALA A 106 9.04 -7.72 6.12
N GLN A 107 8.26 -8.53 6.84
CA GLN A 107 8.36 -10.00 6.84
C GLN A 107 7.83 -10.66 5.56
N CYS A 108 6.98 -9.95 4.81
CA CYS A 108 6.35 -10.41 3.58
C CYS A 108 7.21 -10.06 2.36
N VAL A 109 7.92 -8.93 2.46
CA VAL A 109 8.88 -8.38 1.49
C VAL A 109 10.28 -8.97 1.73
N ARG A 110 10.42 -9.92 2.67
CA ARG A 110 11.68 -10.40 3.26
C ARG A 110 12.45 -11.43 2.41
N LEU A 111 12.54 -11.15 1.12
CA LEU A 111 13.59 -11.69 0.24
C LEU A 111 14.10 -10.52 -0.62
N ASN A 112 14.83 -9.58 -0.02
CA ASN A 112 15.56 -8.48 -0.70
C ASN A 112 14.75 -7.44 -1.51
N GLN A 113 13.44 -7.31 -1.35
CA GLN A 113 12.60 -6.62 -2.34
C GLN A 113 12.15 -5.16 -2.07
N CYS A 114 12.42 -4.50 -0.94
CA CYS A 114 12.11 -3.05 -0.86
C CYS A 114 12.82 -2.26 -1.97
N ASN A 115 14.09 -2.62 -2.25
CA ASN A 115 14.87 -2.00 -3.31
C ASN A 115 14.36 -2.38 -4.71
N SER A 116 13.83 -3.59 -4.89
CA SER A 116 13.23 -4.06 -6.15
C SER A 116 11.88 -3.41 -6.44
N ILE A 117 11.12 -3.09 -5.39
CA ILE A 117 9.83 -2.38 -5.45
C ILE A 117 10.07 -0.88 -5.74
N MET A 118 11.18 -0.32 -5.29
CA MET A 118 11.55 1.10 -5.48
C MET A 118 12.46 1.35 -6.68
N SER A 119 12.79 0.32 -7.47
CA SER A 119 13.55 0.46 -8.72
C SER A 119 12.59 0.75 -9.88
N PRO A 120 12.95 1.65 -10.82
CA PRO A 120 12.12 1.99 -11.97
C PRO A 120 11.84 0.81 -12.89
#